data_AF-A0A926NEB0-F1
#
_entry.id   AF-A0A926NEB0-F1
#
_cell.length_a   1.000
_cell.length_b   1.000
_cell.length_c   1.000
_cell.angle_alpha   90.00
_cell.angle_beta   90.00
_cell.angle_gamma   90.00
#
_symmetry.space_group_name_H-M   'P 1'
#
loop_
_entity.id
_entity.type
_entity.pdbx_description
1 polymer ?
#
loop_
_entity_poly.entity_id
_entity_poly.type
_entity_poly.pdbx_seq_one_letter_code
_entity_poly.pdbx_strand_id
1 'polypeptide(L)'
;MQKFHERLAELRSKERSGMKLSNEELKEKNDCLDENEEWVSELNRLENWADAFASINDKNSEAKVCQLMDYMIYDHQRNEL
;
A
#
# COMPACT_ATOMS: atom_id res chain seq x y z
N MET A 1 2.06 8.98 3.20
CA MET A 1 2.57 7.79 2.48
C MET A 1 2.43 6.59 3.45
N GLN A 2 2.53 5.29 3.09
CA GLN A 2 2.43 4.25 4.14
C GLN A 2 3.77 4.24 4.84
N LYS A 3 3.85 3.95 6.14
CA LYS A 3 5.12 4.00 6.87
C LYS A 3 6.18 3.09 6.25
N PHE A 4 5.78 1.92 5.75
CA PHE A 4 6.68 1.02 5.02
C PHE A 4 7.13 1.60 3.66
N HIS A 5 6.30 2.38 2.95
CA HIS A 5 6.69 3.05 1.71
C HIS A 5 7.75 4.14 1.97
N GLU A 6 7.59 4.92 3.04
CA GLU A 6 8.55 5.95 3.47
C GLU A 6 9.88 5.30 3.86
N ARG A 7 9.82 4.27 4.71
CA ARG A 7 11.01 3.55 5.14
C ARG A 7 11.72 2.88 3.96
N LEU A 8 10.98 2.29 3.03
CA LEU A 8 11.54 1.71 1.82
C LEU A 8 12.22 2.79 0.95
N ALA A 9 11.64 3.98 0.83
CA ALA A 9 12.23 5.10 0.10
C ALA A 9 13.54 5.58 0.75
N GLU A 10 13.60 5.66 2.08
CA GLU A 10 14.81 5.99 2.83
C GLU A 10 15.93 4.96 2.60
N LEU A 11 15.61 3.66 2.74
CA LEU A 11 16.56 2.57 2.54
C LEU A 11 17.07 2.54 1.09
N ARG A 12 16.19 2.76 0.11
CA ARG A 12 16.57 2.91 -1.30
C ARG A 12 17.45 4.13 -1.55
N SER A 13 17.20 5.24 -0.84
CA SER A 13 18.03 6.44 -0.92
C SER A 13 19.46 6.16 -0.43
N LYS A 14 19.61 5.45 0.70
CA LYS A 14 20.91 5.00 1.23
C LYS A 14 21.66 4.09 0.25
N GLU A 15 20.98 3.11 -0.34
CA GLU A 15 21.61 2.25 -1.35
C GLU A 15 22.11 3.06 -2.56
N ARG A 16 21.31 4.03 -3.03
CA ARG A 16 21.66 4.88 -4.18
C ARG A 16 22.81 5.84 -3.87
N SER A 17 23.00 6.24 -2.62
CA SER A 17 24.15 7.05 -2.19
C SER A 17 25.43 6.22 -2.02
N GLY A 18 25.39 4.91 -2.30
CA GLY A 18 26.54 4.01 -2.20
C GLY A 18 26.78 3.49 -0.78
N MET A 19 25.89 3.77 0.17
CA MET A 19 25.95 3.20 1.51
C MET A 19 25.46 1.75 1.49
N LYS A 20 26.23 0.86 2.12
CA LYS A 20 25.78 -0.53 2.36
C LYS A 20 24.81 -0.54 3.53
N LEU A 21 23.66 -1.18 3.33
CA LEU A 21 22.71 -1.44 4.39
C LEU A 21 23.28 -2.44 5.40
N SER A 22 23.00 -2.23 6.67
CA SER A 22 23.25 -3.21 7.73
C SER A 22 22.36 -4.45 7.57
N ASN A 23 22.67 -5.53 8.29
CA ASN A 23 21.78 -6.72 8.30
C ASN A 23 20.38 -6.40 8.84
N GLU A 24 20.29 -5.48 9.81
CA GLU A 24 19.00 -5.01 10.35
C GLU A 24 18.24 -4.21 9.31
N GLU A 25 18.91 -3.27 8.61
CA GLU A 25 18.30 -2.49 7.54
C GLU A 25 17.88 -3.34 6.34
N LEU A 26 18.62 -4.42 6.04
CA LEU A 26 18.23 -5.40 5.03
C LEU A 26 16.98 -6.18 5.45
N LYS A 27 16.88 -6.54 6.73
CA LYS A 27 15.68 -7.19 7.26
C LYS A 27 14.48 -6.24 7.20
N GLU A 28 14.63 -5.02 7.69
CA GLU A 28 13.59 -3.98 7.62
C GLU A 28 13.13 -3.74 6.18
N LYS A 29 14.06 -3.74 5.22
CA LYS A 29 13.73 -3.60 3.80
C LYS A 29 12.84 -4.74 3.31
N ASN A 30 13.12 -5.98 3.69
CA ASN A 30 12.29 -7.13 3.33
C ASN A 30 10.91 -7.03 3.99
N ASP A 31 10.87 -6.72 5.29
CA ASP A 31 9.61 -6.54 6.02
C ASP A 31 8.74 -5.44 5.34
N CYS A 32 9.34 -4.33 4.93
CA CYS A 32 8.63 -3.26 4.19
C CYS A 32 8.14 -3.69 2.80
N LEU A 33 8.84 -4.61 2.13
CA LEU A 33 8.43 -5.14 0.84
C LEU A 33 7.26 -6.11 0.98
N ASP A 34 7.28 -6.95 2.02
CA ASP A 34 6.20 -7.88 2.34
C ASP A 34 4.93 -7.10 2.68
N GLU A 35 5.01 -6.08 3.54
CA GLU A 35 3.88 -5.19 3.86
C GLU A 35 3.33 -4.48 2.61
N ASN A 36 4.21 -4.06 1.70
CA ASN A 36 3.81 -3.46 0.43
C ASN A 36 3.06 -4.46 -0.47
N GLU A 37 3.54 -5.71 -0.56
CA GLU A 37 2.89 -6.76 -1.34
C GLU A 37 1.49 -7.08 -0.79
N GLU A 38 1.35 -7.17 0.53
CA GLU A 38 0.05 -7.38 1.19
C GLU A 38 -0.92 -6.23 0.89
N TRP A 39 -0.44 -4.98 1.02
CA TRP A 39 -1.25 -3.80 0.75
C TRP A 39 -1.72 -3.72 -0.71
N VAL A 40 -0.82 -3.97 -1.67
CA VAL A 40 -1.17 -4.01 -3.11
C VAL A 40 -2.15 -5.16 -3.40
N SER A 41 -1.94 -6.32 -2.79
CA SER A 41 -2.84 -7.48 -2.96
C SER A 41 -4.26 -7.18 -2.47
N GLU A 42 -4.39 -6.50 -1.34
CA GLU A 42 -5.69 -6.10 -0.81
C GLU A 42 -6.38 -5.06 -1.70
N LEU A 43 -5.65 -4.06 -2.22
CA LEU A 43 -6.21 -3.11 -3.19
C LEU A 43 -6.71 -3.80 -4.46
N ASN A 44 -5.90 -4.69 -5.04
CA ASN A 44 -6.31 -5.46 -6.21
C ASN A 44 -7.56 -6.31 -5.92
N ARG A 45 -7.67 -6.88 -4.71
CA ARG A 45 -8.84 -7.66 -4.30
C ARG A 45 -10.10 -6.80 -4.25
N LEU A 46 -10.00 -5.57 -3.74
CA LEU A 46 -11.10 -4.62 -3.70
C LEU A 46 -11.47 -4.12 -5.10
N GLU A 47 -10.50 -3.85 -5.97
CA GLU A 47 -10.74 -3.46 -7.37
C GLU A 47 -11.54 -4.54 -8.10
N ASN A 48 -11.12 -5.81 -7.99
CA ASN A 48 -11.85 -6.94 -8.57
C ASN A 48 -13.29 -7.06 -8.04
N TRP A 49 -13.52 -6.73 -6.76
CA TRP A 49 -14.87 -6.71 -6.20
C TRP A 49 -15.71 -5.56 -6.75
N ALA A 50 -15.14 -4.36 -6.89
CA ALA A 50 -15.82 -3.23 -7.51
C ALA A 50 -16.25 -3.57 -8.95
N ASP A 51 -15.34 -4.16 -9.73
CA ASP A 51 -15.62 -4.63 -11.10
C ASP A 51 -16.73 -5.69 -11.14
N ALA A 52 -16.70 -6.65 -10.21
CA ALA A 52 -17.74 -7.67 -10.12
C ALA A 52 -19.12 -7.07 -9.80
N PHE A 53 -19.20 -6.13 -8.86
CA PHE A 53 -20.45 -5.44 -8.54
C PHE A 53 -20.96 -4.56 -9.70
N ALA A 54 -20.04 -3.86 -10.39
CA ALA A 54 -20.38 -3.09 -11.58
C ALA A 54 -20.97 -3.98 -12.68
N SER A 55 -20.43 -5.19 -12.88
CA SER A 55 -20.89 -6.14 -13.91
C SER A 55 -22.33 -6.63 -13.70
N ILE A 56 -22.80 -6.66 -12.45
CA ILE A 56 -24.19 -7.01 -12.09
C ILE A 56 -25.07 -5.78 -11.84
N ASN A 57 -24.55 -4.58 -12.14
CA ASN A 57 -25.22 -3.30 -11.95
C ASN A 57 -25.62 -3.00 -10.48
N ASP A 58 -24.91 -3.58 -9.51
CA ASP A 58 -25.05 -3.26 -8.08
C ASP A 58 -24.18 -2.05 -7.70
N LYS A 59 -24.69 -0.88 -8.07
CA LYS A 59 -23.99 0.40 -7.87
C LYS A 59 -23.79 0.76 -6.39
N ASN A 60 -24.62 0.21 -5.49
CA ASN A 60 -24.51 0.51 -4.06
C ASN A 60 -23.33 -0.21 -3.44
N SER A 61 -23.13 -1.49 -3.78
CA SER A 61 -21.99 -2.27 -3.31
C SER A 61 -20.69 -1.82 -3.96
N GLU A 62 -20.71 -1.54 -5.27
CA GLU A 62 -19.59 -0.94 -6.01
C GLU A 62 -19.10 0.36 -5.31
N ALA A 63 -20.01 1.31 -5.06
CA ALA A 63 -19.66 2.58 -4.42
C ALA A 63 -19.05 2.40 -3.02
N LYS A 64 -19.53 1.43 -2.24
CA LYS A 64 -18.97 1.14 -0.91
C LYS A 64 -17.54 0.58 -1.00
N VAL A 65 -17.28 -0.30 -1.97
CA VAL A 65 -15.94 -0.86 -2.18
C VAL A 65 -14.98 0.24 -2.65
N CYS A 66 -15.42 1.11 -3.56
CA CYS A 66 -14.64 2.27 -3.98
C CYS A 66 -14.31 3.20 -2.80
N GLN A 67 -15.29 3.49 -1.92
CA GLN A 67 -15.05 4.27 -0.71
C GLN A 67 -14.04 3.62 0.25
N LEU A 68 -14.03 2.28 0.35
CA LEU A 68 -13.05 1.55 1.16
C LEU A 68 -11.64 1.65 0.56
N MET A 69 -11.50 1.51 -0.76
CA MET A 69 -10.22 1.73 -1.45
C MET A 69 -9.73 3.16 -1.26
N ASP A 70 -10.61 4.15 -1.46
CA ASP A 70 -10.30 5.56 -1.21
C ASP A 70 -9.84 5.75 0.23
N TYR A 71 -10.54 5.18 1.22
CA TYR A 71 -10.12 5.25 2.62
C TYR A 71 -8.73 4.62 2.85
N MET A 72 -8.44 3.45 2.29
CA MET A 72 -7.12 2.83 2.41
C MET A 72 -6.00 3.68 1.78
N ILE A 73 -6.33 4.43 0.73
CA ILE A 73 -5.44 5.39 0.09
C ILE A 73 -5.36 6.71 0.87
N TYR A 74 -6.41 7.10 1.60
CA TYR A 74 -6.59 8.44 2.21
C TYR A 74 -6.35 8.52 3.73
N ASP A 75 -6.69 7.50 4.53
CA ASP A 75 -6.35 7.40 5.97
C ASP A 75 -4.82 7.53 6.21
N HIS A 76 -4.10 7.22 5.16
CA HIS A 76 -2.69 7.49 4.89
C HIS A 76 -2.22 8.96 4.97
N GLN A 77 -3.09 9.94 4.73
CA GLN A 77 -2.76 11.37 4.79
C GLN A 77 -3.03 11.99 6.16
N ARG A 78 -3.77 11.31 7.05
CA ARG A 78 -4.18 11.84 8.37
C ARG A 78 -3.30 11.43 9.54
N ASN A 79 -2.44 10.42 9.40
CA ASN A 79 -1.47 10.03 10.44
C ASN A 79 -0.22 10.94 10.49
N GLU A 80 -0.25 12.09 9.79
CA GLU A 80 0.76 13.15 9.79
C GLU A 80 0.29 14.45 10.50
N LEU A 81 -0.88 14.46 11.16
CA LEU A 81 -1.39 15.57 12.00
C LEU A 81 -1.47 15.16 13.48
#